data_AF-A0A1Z8RHK9-F1
#
_entry.id   AF-A0A1Z8RHK9-F1
#
_cell.length_a   1.000
_cell.length_b   1.000
_cell.length_c   1.000
_cell.angle_alpha   90.00
_cell.angle_beta   90.00
_cell.angle_gamma   90.00
#
_symmetry.space_group_name_H-M   'P 1'
#
loop_
_entity.id
_entity.type
_entity.pdbx_description
1 polymer ?
#
loop_
_entity_poly.entity_id
_entity_poly.type
_entity_poly.pdbx_seq_one_letter_code
_entity_poly.pdbx_strand_id
1 'polypeptide(L)'
;MRITDEHEAYYREHGYAIVENFLTDQELSGALNDFDQVVPGWVDFARDPSGPKPHYYNEPFPDQRGIPHFPYKGKTLNALSFHPELRRFSQMMCEGEGVYCEQSHLSYKASGQGNFDQAMHCDYGNHNLAYPPDRAKYWQTAFLYYFTDVTLECGPTAVCSKTHYPERILVPAGYTREQRPEIYDNEVKVTVPAGSLLIYSMRTFHRGTAITGDNHGRLGMFVTYAPREGRWMGIVGWPVSAGKREFRQWIESATVDERTAIGFPEPGHDYWTDETLDGVSGRFPGLDMTPYRNAVE
;
A
#
# COMPACT_ATOMS: atom_id res chain seq x y z
N MET A 1 21.00 6.93 0.09
CA MET A 1 20.56 8.27 -0.37
C MET A 1 19.16 8.52 0.20
N ARG A 2 18.89 9.69 0.80
CA ARG A 2 17.54 10.01 1.32
C ARG A 2 16.62 10.46 0.19
N ILE A 3 15.33 10.67 0.48
CA ILE A 3 14.35 11.14 -0.50
C ILE A 3 14.72 12.57 -0.92
N THR A 4 14.80 12.83 -2.23
CA THR A 4 15.23 14.12 -2.81
C THR A 4 14.07 14.83 -3.50
N ASP A 5 14.23 16.12 -3.78
CA ASP A 5 13.25 16.93 -4.51
C ASP A 5 12.87 16.33 -5.88
N GLU A 6 13.80 15.64 -6.54
CA GLU A 6 13.53 14.91 -7.80
C GLU A 6 12.56 13.74 -7.59
N HIS A 7 12.74 12.96 -6.51
CA HIS A 7 11.80 11.90 -6.15
C HIS A 7 10.42 12.46 -5.78
N GLU A 8 10.40 13.61 -5.10
CA GLU A 8 9.18 14.30 -4.71
C GLU A 8 8.40 14.81 -5.92
N ALA A 9 9.09 15.45 -6.87
CA ALA A 9 8.51 15.91 -8.13
C ALA A 9 7.99 14.72 -8.95
N TYR A 10 8.80 13.67 -9.08
CA TYR A 10 8.43 12.46 -9.82
C TYR A 10 7.19 11.79 -9.19
N TYR A 11 7.11 11.70 -7.86
CA TYR A 11 5.91 11.18 -7.18
C TYR A 11 4.66 12.01 -7.48
N ARG A 12 4.75 13.34 -7.44
CA ARG A 12 3.59 14.22 -7.71
C ARG A 12 3.07 14.04 -9.15
N GLU A 13 3.97 13.88 -10.11
CA GLU A 13 3.64 13.70 -11.52
C GLU A 13 3.15 12.28 -11.82
N HIS A 14 3.85 11.27 -11.32
CA HIS A 14 3.65 9.88 -11.74
C HIS A 14 2.87 9.01 -10.74
N GLY A 15 2.68 9.47 -9.51
CA GLY A 15 1.99 8.74 -8.44
C GLY A 15 2.89 7.79 -7.63
N TYR A 16 4.14 7.58 -8.07
CA TYR A 16 5.12 6.74 -7.37
C TYR A 16 6.53 7.32 -7.50
N ALA A 17 7.46 6.87 -6.66
CA ALA A 17 8.90 7.14 -6.78
C ALA A 17 9.71 5.94 -6.28
N ILE A 18 10.89 5.73 -6.86
CA ILE A 18 11.82 4.66 -6.47
C ILE A 18 13.09 5.33 -5.94
N VAL A 19 13.47 5.02 -4.70
CA VAL A 19 14.67 5.55 -4.05
C VAL A 19 15.64 4.40 -3.81
N GLU A 20 16.69 4.33 -4.62
CA GLU A 20 17.72 3.31 -4.47
C GLU A 20 18.63 3.58 -3.27
N ASN A 21 19.05 2.52 -2.59
CA ASN A 21 19.97 2.58 -1.45
C ASN A 21 19.47 3.56 -0.36
N PHE A 22 18.17 3.53 -0.06
CA PHE A 22 17.53 4.42 0.92
C PHE A 22 18.07 4.18 2.34
N LEU A 23 18.22 2.92 2.71
CA LEU A 23 18.79 2.48 3.97
C LEU A 23 20.32 2.60 3.95
N THR A 24 20.89 2.96 5.08
CA THR A 24 22.31 2.76 5.36
C THR A 24 22.62 1.29 5.57
N ASP A 25 23.88 0.88 5.40
CA ASP A 25 24.32 -0.50 5.65
C ASP A 25 23.98 -0.97 7.08
N GLN A 26 24.03 -0.05 8.05
CA GLN A 26 23.66 -0.32 9.44
C GLN A 26 22.15 -0.55 9.60
N GLU A 27 21.31 0.27 8.97
CA GLU A 27 19.86 0.10 8.98
C GLU A 27 19.45 -1.20 8.29
N LEU A 28 20.06 -1.52 7.13
CA LEU A 28 19.78 -2.76 6.39
C LEU A 28 20.19 -4.00 7.19
N SER A 29 21.41 -4.01 7.72
CA SER A 29 21.92 -5.15 8.52
C SER A 29 21.11 -5.34 9.80
N GLY A 30 20.73 -4.24 10.47
CA GLY A 30 19.87 -4.28 11.65
C GLY A 30 18.45 -4.77 11.32
N ALA A 31 17.88 -4.35 10.19
CA ALA A 31 16.57 -4.80 9.73
C ALA A 31 16.57 -6.30 9.42
N LEU A 32 17.60 -6.82 8.74
CA LEU A 32 17.74 -8.26 8.47
C LEU A 32 17.86 -9.07 9.77
N ASN A 33 18.70 -8.64 10.71
CA ASN A 33 18.81 -9.29 12.01
C ASN A 33 17.47 -9.32 12.78
N ASP A 34 16.71 -8.25 12.71
CA ASP A 34 15.38 -8.18 13.32
C ASP A 34 14.34 -9.02 12.57
N PHE A 35 14.43 -9.09 11.24
CA PHE A 35 13.56 -9.91 10.38
C PHE A 35 13.66 -11.37 10.77
N ASP A 36 14.88 -11.88 10.99
CA ASP A 36 15.13 -13.26 11.38
C ASP A 36 14.64 -13.58 12.81
N GLN A 37 14.62 -12.59 13.72
CA GLN A 37 13.99 -12.77 15.04
C GLN A 37 12.46 -12.90 14.98
N VAL A 38 11.83 -12.32 13.95
CA VAL A 38 10.38 -12.37 13.75
C VAL A 38 10.00 -13.64 12.98
N VAL A 39 10.70 -13.92 11.87
CA VAL A 39 10.49 -15.09 11.02
C VAL A 39 11.82 -15.83 10.78
N PRO A 40 12.24 -16.70 11.71
CA PRO A 40 13.57 -17.33 11.68
C PRO A 40 13.87 -18.15 10.42
N GLY A 41 15.08 -18.00 9.91
CA GLY A 41 15.63 -18.67 8.74
C GLY A 41 15.31 -17.99 7.41
N TRP A 42 14.43 -16.98 7.39
CA TRP A 42 14.03 -16.31 6.15
C TRP A 42 15.14 -15.47 5.52
N VAL A 43 16.04 -14.91 6.33
CA VAL A 43 17.16 -14.12 5.82
C VAL A 43 18.15 -14.99 5.06
N ASP A 44 18.54 -16.11 5.67
CA ASP A 44 19.44 -17.07 5.03
C ASP A 44 18.78 -17.70 3.80
N PHE A 45 17.50 -18.07 3.94
CA PHE A 45 16.75 -18.62 2.82
C PHE A 45 16.61 -17.63 1.67
N ALA A 46 16.41 -16.32 1.92
CA ALA A 46 16.31 -15.36 0.81
C ALA A 46 17.64 -15.13 0.08
N ARG A 47 18.78 -15.38 0.74
CA ARG A 47 20.12 -15.32 0.13
C ARG A 47 20.45 -16.58 -0.66
N ASP A 48 20.03 -17.74 -0.15
CA ASP A 48 20.17 -19.03 -0.80
C ASP A 48 18.88 -19.87 -0.63
N PRO A 49 17.91 -19.71 -1.53
CA PRO A 49 16.64 -20.43 -1.43
C PRO A 49 16.73 -21.91 -1.82
N SER A 50 17.93 -22.42 -2.13
CA SER A 50 18.19 -23.87 -2.25
C SER A 50 18.35 -24.55 -0.88
N GLY A 51 18.52 -23.77 0.18
CA GLY A 51 18.64 -24.24 1.56
C GLY A 51 17.33 -24.80 2.16
N PRO A 52 17.35 -25.18 3.45
CA PRO A 52 16.16 -25.67 4.13
C PRO A 52 15.08 -24.59 4.20
N LYS A 53 13.83 -24.99 3.94
CA LYS A 53 12.68 -24.09 4.03
C LYS A 53 12.54 -23.56 5.47
N PRO A 54 12.39 -22.23 5.65
CA PRO A 54 12.28 -21.62 6.98
C PRO A 54 10.92 -21.86 7.63
N HIS A 55 10.79 -21.47 8.90
CA HIS A 55 9.50 -21.48 9.59
C HIS A 55 8.50 -20.56 8.87
N TYR A 56 7.21 -20.89 8.90
CA TYR A 56 6.15 -20.18 8.18
C TYR A 56 6.28 -20.21 6.63
N TYR A 57 7.10 -21.10 6.06
CA TYR A 57 7.19 -21.22 4.61
C TYR A 57 5.89 -21.74 3.96
N ASN A 58 5.18 -22.68 4.58
CA ASN A 58 3.90 -23.20 4.05
C ASN A 58 2.71 -22.86 4.97
N GLU A 59 2.93 -22.00 5.97
CA GLU A 59 1.95 -21.72 7.01
C GLU A 59 1.84 -20.21 7.21
N PRO A 60 0.63 -19.67 7.43
CA PRO A 60 0.47 -18.27 7.75
C PRO A 60 1.17 -17.95 9.07
N PHE A 61 1.69 -16.74 9.20
CA PHE A 61 2.19 -16.24 10.47
C PHE A 61 1.03 -16.14 11.47
N PRO A 62 1.20 -16.48 12.76
CA PRO A 62 0.13 -16.53 13.76
C PRO A 62 -0.24 -15.13 14.28
N ASP A 63 -0.61 -14.24 13.37
CA ASP A 63 -1.05 -12.86 13.65
C ASP A 63 -2.18 -12.48 12.68
N GLN A 64 -2.70 -11.26 12.82
CA GLN A 64 -3.71 -10.70 11.94
C GLN A 64 -3.29 -10.85 10.47
N ARG A 65 -4.23 -11.20 9.60
CA ARG A 65 -3.99 -11.36 8.15
C ARG A 65 -2.91 -12.39 7.77
N GLY A 66 -2.44 -13.22 8.71
CA GLY A 66 -1.45 -14.27 8.43
C GLY A 66 -0.03 -13.76 8.17
N ILE A 67 0.29 -12.53 8.57
CA ILE A 67 1.59 -11.87 8.33
C ILE A 67 2.04 -11.11 9.57
N PRO A 68 3.35 -10.87 9.80
CA PRO A 68 3.82 -10.18 11.00
C PRO A 68 3.56 -8.66 10.96
N HIS A 69 2.92 -8.12 11.99
CA HIS A 69 2.68 -6.69 12.17
C HIS A 69 3.59 -6.06 13.22
N PHE A 70 3.75 -4.74 13.13
CA PHE A 70 4.30 -3.94 14.23
C PHE A 70 3.45 -4.13 15.51
N PRO A 71 4.06 -4.20 16.72
CA PRO A 71 5.49 -4.09 16.99
C PRO A 71 6.26 -5.39 16.80
N TYR A 72 7.47 -5.27 16.26
CA TYR A 72 8.41 -6.36 16.07
C TYR A 72 9.27 -6.56 17.33
N LYS A 73 9.87 -7.76 17.49
CA LYS A 73 10.82 -8.04 18.58
C LYS A 73 12.09 -7.18 18.49
N GLY A 74 12.46 -6.76 17.29
CA GLY A 74 13.69 -6.01 16.99
C GLY A 74 13.51 -4.48 16.93
N LYS A 75 14.57 -3.74 17.29
CA LYS A 75 14.53 -2.27 17.40
C LYS A 75 14.58 -1.55 16.05
N THR A 76 15.32 -2.09 15.10
CA THR A 76 15.54 -1.50 13.77
C THR A 76 14.27 -1.54 12.94
N LEU A 77 13.60 -2.69 12.84
CA LEU A 77 12.32 -2.76 12.11
C LEU A 77 11.27 -1.81 12.72
N ASN A 78 11.18 -1.75 14.05
CA ASN A 78 10.30 -0.80 14.74
C ASN A 78 10.68 0.66 14.44
N ALA A 79 11.98 0.99 14.39
CA ALA A 79 12.44 2.33 14.01
C ALA A 79 12.12 2.66 12.55
N LEU A 80 12.23 1.68 11.64
CA LEU A 80 11.91 1.85 10.22
C LEU A 80 10.41 2.05 9.95
N SER A 81 9.53 1.41 10.74
CA SER A 81 8.08 1.73 10.75
C SER A 81 7.82 3.22 10.99
N PHE A 82 8.70 3.87 11.75
CA PHE A 82 8.65 5.27 12.12
C PHE A 82 9.89 6.04 11.65
N HIS A 83 10.39 5.73 10.45
CA HIS A 83 11.53 6.46 9.92
C HIS A 83 11.15 7.93 9.66
N PRO A 84 11.98 8.93 10.06
CA PRO A 84 11.65 10.35 9.97
C PRO A 84 11.36 10.81 8.53
N GLU A 85 12.10 10.31 7.53
CA GLU A 85 11.84 10.66 6.13
C GLU A 85 10.46 10.18 5.63
N LEU A 86 9.96 9.04 6.11
CA LEU A 86 8.65 8.53 5.68
C LEU A 86 7.55 9.45 6.19
N ARG A 87 7.66 9.89 7.45
CA ARG A 87 6.75 10.89 8.04
C ARG A 87 6.86 12.23 7.33
N ARG A 88 8.08 12.76 7.13
CA ARG A 88 8.33 14.04 6.45
C ARG A 88 7.68 14.03 5.07
N PHE A 89 7.97 13.00 4.26
CA PHE A 89 7.45 12.88 2.91
C PHE A 89 5.92 12.79 2.92
N SER A 90 5.34 11.96 3.79
CA SER A 90 3.89 11.80 3.89
C SER A 90 3.19 13.11 4.28
N GLN A 91 3.70 13.82 5.29
CA GLN A 91 3.18 15.13 5.71
C GLN A 91 3.22 16.14 4.56
N MET A 92 4.34 16.20 3.85
CA MET A 92 4.49 17.11 2.71
C MET A 92 3.57 16.75 1.52
N MET A 93 3.32 15.47 1.29
CA MET A 93 2.37 15.02 0.27
C MET A 93 0.93 15.29 0.68
N CYS A 94 0.61 15.33 1.97
CA CYS A 94 -0.72 15.68 2.47
C CYS A 94 -0.86 17.12 2.96
N GLU A 95 -0.30 18.09 2.23
CA GLU A 95 -0.46 19.55 2.51
C GLU A 95 0.01 19.98 3.92
N GLY A 96 0.91 19.24 4.54
CA GLY A 96 1.42 19.50 5.89
C GLY A 96 0.51 18.99 7.01
N GLU A 97 -0.57 18.27 6.68
CA GLU A 97 -1.45 17.66 7.66
C GLU A 97 -0.68 16.72 8.61
N GLY A 98 -1.18 16.60 9.84
CA GLY A 98 -0.68 15.57 10.75
C GLY A 98 -0.90 14.18 10.13
N VAL A 99 0.07 13.27 10.27
CA VAL A 99 -0.06 11.89 9.76
C VAL A 99 0.03 10.88 10.90
N TYR A 100 -0.57 9.70 10.69
CA TYR A 100 -0.38 8.53 11.53
C TYR A 100 0.04 7.32 10.70
N CYS A 101 0.79 6.41 11.31
CA CYS A 101 1.16 5.14 10.69
C CYS A 101 -0.06 4.22 10.76
N GLU A 102 -0.69 3.96 9.61
CA GLU A 102 -1.88 3.13 9.50
C GLU A 102 -1.54 1.66 9.25
N GLN A 103 -0.34 1.38 8.76
CA GLN A 103 0.12 0.04 8.42
C GLN A 103 1.62 -0.08 8.65
N SER A 104 2.05 -1.17 9.29
CA SER A 104 3.43 -1.66 9.26
C SER A 104 3.41 -3.18 9.31
N HIS A 105 3.84 -3.85 8.25
CA HIS A 105 3.89 -5.31 8.20
C HIS A 105 5.02 -5.83 7.32
N LEU A 106 5.55 -7.00 7.67
CA LEU A 106 6.58 -7.67 6.88
C LEU A 106 5.95 -8.42 5.71
N SER A 107 6.68 -8.47 4.60
CA SER A 107 6.39 -9.33 3.47
C SER A 107 7.62 -10.17 3.16
N TYR A 108 7.42 -11.47 3.02
CA TYR A 108 8.47 -12.40 2.62
C TYR A 108 7.87 -13.38 1.64
N LYS A 109 8.56 -13.59 0.52
CA LYS A 109 8.15 -14.48 -0.56
C LYS A 109 9.36 -15.20 -1.10
N ALA A 110 9.16 -16.39 -1.65
CA ALA A 110 10.22 -17.09 -2.36
C ALA A 110 9.68 -18.03 -3.43
N SER A 111 10.56 -18.48 -4.32
CA SER A 111 10.26 -19.50 -5.34
C SER A 111 9.57 -20.70 -4.70
N GLY A 112 8.52 -21.21 -5.36
CA GLY A 112 7.71 -22.32 -4.87
C GLY A 112 6.57 -21.95 -3.91
N GLN A 113 6.50 -20.73 -3.38
CA GLN A 113 5.35 -20.27 -2.58
C GLN A 113 4.27 -19.63 -3.45
N GLY A 114 3.36 -20.41 -4.04
CA GLY A 114 2.11 -19.91 -4.64
C GLY A 114 2.24 -18.55 -5.38
N ASN A 115 3.29 -18.38 -6.17
CA ASN A 115 3.64 -17.09 -6.77
C ASN A 115 2.83 -16.91 -8.04
N PHE A 116 1.84 -16.03 -7.99
CA PHE A 116 1.06 -15.63 -9.15
C PHE A 116 1.15 -14.13 -9.35
N ASP A 117 1.00 -13.72 -10.61
CA ASP A 117 0.77 -12.32 -10.93
C ASP A 117 -0.55 -11.87 -10.32
N GLN A 118 -0.49 -10.85 -9.47
CA GLN A 118 -1.70 -10.17 -9.01
C GLN A 118 -2.32 -9.40 -10.19
N ALA A 119 -3.64 -9.20 -10.15
CA ALA A 119 -4.29 -8.19 -10.97
C ALA A 119 -3.74 -6.79 -10.60
N MET A 120 -3.69 -5.87 -11.56
CA MET A 120 -3.31 -4.49 -11.28
C MET A 120 -4.38 -3.84 -10.42
N HIS A 121 -3.99 -3.18 -9.33
CA HIS A 121 -4.95 -2.60 -8.39
C HIS A 121 -4.41 -1.33 -7.72
N CYS A 122 -5.34 -0.57 -7.15
CA CYS A 122 -5.11 0.51 -6.23
C CYS A 122 -5.45 0.05 -4.80
N ASP A 123 -4.62 0.38 -3.82
CA ASP A 123 -4.72 -0.17 -2.46
C ASP A 123 -5.87 0.40 -1.62
N TYR A 124 -6.54 1.46 -2.07
CA TYR A 124 -7.66 2.04 -1.32
C TYR A 124 -8.85 1.08 -1.11
N GLY A 125 -8.86 -0.08 -1.78
CA GLY A 125 -9.82 -1.17 -1.58
C GLY A 125 -10.07 -1.52 -0.10
N ASN A 126 -9.01 -1.61 0.70
CA ASN A 126 -9.05 -1.95 2.13
C ASN A 126 -8.30 -0.92 3.02
N HIS A 127 -7.74 0.12 2.41
CA HIS A 127 -7.10 1.25 3.11
C HIS A 127 -8.01 2.47 3.29
N ASN A 128 -9.22 2.47 2.69
CA ASN A 128 -10.13 3.61 2.71
C ASN A 128 -11.60 3.12 2.68
N LEU A 129 -12.46 3.58 3.59
CA LEU A 129 -13.89 3.23 3.54
C LEU A 129 -14.62 3.95 2.40
N ALA A 130 -14.23 5.19 2.11
CA ALA A 130 -14.80 6.02 1.06
C ALA A 130 -13.98 5.87 -0.24
N TYR A 131 -13.56 6.97 -0.85
CA TYR A 131 -12.77 7.04 -2.08
C TYR A 131 -11.54 7.97 -1.88
N PRO A 132 -10.33 7.65 -2.38
CA PRO A 132 -9.18 8.56 -2.29
C PRO A 132 -9.27 9.68 -3.35
N PRO A 133 -9.48 10.96 -3.00
CA PRO A 133 -9.58 12.05 -3.98
C PRO A 133 -8.22 12.49 -4.52
N ASP A 134 -8.23 13.24 -5.62
CA ASP A 134 -7.05 13.94 -6.13
C ASP A 134 -6.89 15.29 -5.41
N ARG A 135 -6.90 15.20 -4.07
CA ARG A 135 -6.74 16.33 -3.15
C ARG A 135 -5.68 15.97 -2.13
N ALA A 136 -4.59 16.72 -2.14
CA ALA A 136 -3.38 16.35 -1.42
C ALA A 136 -3.62 16.16 0.08
N LYS A 137 -4.40 17.03 0.74
CA LYS A 137 -4.79 16.87 2.16
C LYS A 137 -5.37 15.50 2.56
N TYR A 138 -5.85 14.69 1.60
CA TYR A 138 -6.42 13.36 1.82
C TYR A 138 -5.53 12.21 1.30
N TRP A 139 -4.31 12.49 0.85
CA TRP A 139 -3.42 11.47 0.31
C TRP A 139 -2.81 10.61 1.40
N GLN A 140 -3.09 9.31 1.32
CA GLN A 140 -2.34 8.26 1.99
C GLN A 140 -1.10 7.91 1.14
N THR A 141 0.05 7.74 1.80
CA THR A 141 1.31 7.38 1.14
C THR A 141 1.77 6.02 1.62
N ALA A 142 1.91 5.08 0.71
CA ALA A 142 2.46 3.75 0.96
C ALA A 142 3.94 3.70 0.60
N PHE A 143 4.65 2.88 1.35
CA PHE A 143 6.07 2.66 1.24
C PHE A 143 6.35 1.16 1.31
N LEU A 144 7.22 0.68 0.44
CA LEU A 144 7.69 -0.69 0.43
C LEU A 144 9.22 -0.70 0.48
N TYR A 145 9.76 -1.10 1.62
CA TYR A 145 11.17 -1.40 1.77
C TYR A 145 11.51 -2.72 1.09
N TYR A 146 12.66 -2.77 0.43
CA TYR A 146 13.25 -4.01 -0.08
C TYR A 146 14.54 -4.31 0.70
N PHE A 147 14.58 -5.43 1.42
CA PHE A 147 15.75 -5.82 2.22
C PHE A 147 16.69 -6.80 1.50
N THR A 148 16.33 -7.23 0.30
CA THR A 148 17.12 -8.04 -0.61
C THR A 148 17.18 -7.36 -1.98
N ASP A 149 18.17 -7.73 -2.80
CA ASP A 149 18.19 -7.30 -4.19
C ASP A 149 16.93 -7.80 -4.90
N VAL A 150 16.36 -6.93 -5.74
CA VAL A 150 15.17 -7.24 -6.53
C VAL A 150 15.55 -7.20 -7.99
N THR A 151 15.68 -8.38 -8.60
CA THR A 151 15.81 -8.54 -10.04
C THR A 151 14.44 -8.82 -10.66
N LEU A 152 14.37 -8.95 -11.99
CA LEU A 152 13.13 -9.35 -12.68
C LEU A 152 12.63 -10.73 -12.23
N GLU A 153 13.54 -11.62 -11.83
CA GLU A 153 13.25 -12.98 -11.44
C GLU A 153 12.75 -13.09 -9.99
N CYS A 154 13.03 -12.07 -9.15
CA CYS A 154 12.56 -11.94 -7.75
C CYS A 154 11.07 -11.59 -7.62
N GLY A 155 10.31 -11.57 -8.72
CA GLY A 155 8.91 -11.13 -8.72
C GLY A 155 8.73 -9.68 -8.27
N PRO A 156 9.42 -8.69 -8.87
CA PRO A 156 9.39 -7.28 -8.47
C PRO A 156 7.95 -6.73 -8.39
N THR A 157 7.72 -5.73 -7.54
CA THR A 157 6.48 -4.95 -7.66
C THR A 157 6.48 -4.27 -9.02
N ALA A 158 5.36 -4.30 -9.72
CA ALA A 158 5.14 -3.54 -10.93
C ALA A 158 4.22 -2.36 -10.63
N VAL A 159 4.56 -1.18 -11.14
CA VAL A 159 3.81 0.07 -10.93
C VAL A 159 3.54 0.73 -12.27
N CYS A 160 2.34 1.22 -12.50
CA CYS A 160 2.02 2.02 -13.67
C CYS A 160 1.95 3.50 -13.27
N SER A 161 2.55 4.38 -14.06
CA SER A 161 2.44 5.82 -13.83
C SER A 161 1.01 6.31 -14.08
N LYS A 162 0.50 7.20 -13.23
CA LYS A 162 -0.82 7.83 -13.41
C LYS A 162 -0.97 8.64 -14.69
N THR A 163 0.13 9.01 -15.33
CA THR A 163 0.12 9.66 -16.65
C THR A 163 -0.49 8.78 -17.75
N HIS A 164 -0.55 7.45 -17.54
CA HIS A 164 -1.16 6.50 -18.48
C HIS A 164 -2.64 6.20 -18.19
N TYR A 165 -3.21 6.77 -17.12
CA TYR A 165 -4.60 6.60 -16.74
C TYR A 165 -5.15 7.90 -16.14
N PRO A 166 -5.31 8.96 -16.96
CA PRO A 166 -5.67 10.30 -16.48
C PRO A 166 -7.15 10.42 -16.10
N GLU A 167 -7.87 9.30 -15.95
CA GLU A 167 -9.29 9.34 -15.62
C GLU A 167 -9.51 9.94 -14.24
N ARG A 168 -10.56 10.78 -14.13
CA ARG A 168 -10.94 11.42 -12.86
C ARG A 168 -11.31 10.39 -11.79
N ILE A 169 -12.01 9.32 -12.19
CA ILE A 169 -12.56 8.30 -11.27
C ILE A 169 -11.87 6.96 -11.51
N LEU A 170 -11.19 6.45 -10.49
CA LEU A 170 -10.43 5.20 -10.53
C LEU A 170 -11.24 4.00 -10.05
N VAL A 171 -12.46 3.83 -10.59
CA VAL A 171 -13.35 2.70 -10.27
C VAL A 171 -13.68 1.92 -11.55
N PRO A 172 -13.56 0.57 -11.58
CA PRO A 172 -13.05 -0.31 -10.52
C PRO A 172 -11.62 -0.04 -10.05
N ALA A 173 -11.34 -0.40 -8.79
CA ALA A 173 -10.03 -0.25 -8.17
C ALA A 173 -8.99 -1.28 -8.66
N GLY A 174 -9.37 -2.20 -9.55
CA GLY A 174 -8.48 -3.24 -10.06
C GLY A 174 -8.98 -3.84 -11.36
N TYR A 175 -8.03 -4.24 -12.19
CA TYR A 175 -8.24 -4.75 -13.54
C TYR A 175 -7.30 -5.92 -13.81
N THR A 176 -7.76 -6.93 -14.55
CA THR A 176 -6.87 -7.90 -15.20
C THR A 176 -6.24 -7.30 -16.46
N ARG A 177 -5.20 -7.96 -17.00
CA ARG A 177 -4.55 -7.51 -18.23
C ARG A 177 -5.51 -7.46 -19.40
N GLU A 178 -6.44 -8.40 -19.49
CA GLU A 178 -7.45 -8.48 -20.56
C GLU A 178 -8.47 -7.34 -20.45
N GLN A 179 -8.79 -6.92 -19.21
CA GLN A 179 -9.74 -5.83 -18.97
C GLN A 179 -9.13 -4.47 -19.28
N ARG A 180 -7.83 -4.30 -19.03
CA ARG A 180 -7.15 -3.00 -19.13
C ARG A 180 -5.67 -3.16 -19.50
N PRO A 181 -5.33 -3.55 -20.75
CA PRO A 181 -3.96 -3.89 -21.13
C PRO A 181 -2.99 -2.71 -21.03
N GLU A 182 -3.46 -1.48 -21.23
CA GLU A 182 -2.62 -0.28 -21.29
C GLU A 182 -1.89 0.01 -19.98
N ILE A 183 -2.51 -0.23 -18.81
CA ILE A 183 -1.82 -0.03 -17.52
C ILE A 183 -0.79 -1.12 -17.24
N TYR A 184 -0.92 -2.27 -17.89
CA TYR A 184 0.07 -3.34 -17.82
C TYR A 184 1.21 -3.17 -18.82
N ASP A 185 0.93 -2.63 -19.99
CA ASP A 185 1.93 -2.40 -21.04
C ASP A 185 2.85 -1.23 -20.69
N ASN A 186 2.39 -0.31 -19.85
CA ASN A 186 3.15 0.82 -19.32
C ASN A 186 3.65 0.60 -17.88
N GLU A 187 3.63 -0.64 -17.38
CA GLU A 187 4.13 -0.94 -16.04
C GLU A 187 5.67 -0.90 -15.99
N VAL A 188 6.21 -0.29 -14.94
CA VAL A 188 7.63 -0.35 -14.60
C VAL A 188 7.83 -1.43 -13.54
N LYS A 189 8.76 -2.36 -13.77
CA LYS A 189 9.20 -3.32 -12.77
C LYS A 189 10.22 -2.65 -11.84
N VAL A 190 9.94 -2.68 -10.54
CA VAL A 190 10.83 -2.11 -9.53
C VAL A 190 11.97 -3.09 -9.26
N THR A 191 13.03 -3.00 -10.06
CA THR A 191 14.27 -3.74 -9.88
C THR A 191 15.32 -2.84 -9.23
N VAL A 192 15.75 -3.17 -8.03
CA VAL A 192 16.52 -2.28 -7.16
C VAL A 192 17.47 -3.07 -6.25
N PRO A 193 18.59 -2.47 -5.80
CA PRO A 193 19.44 -3.10 -4.81
C PRO A 193 18.75 -3.19 -3.43
N ALA A 194 19.24 -4.08 -2.57
CA ALA A 194 18.83 -4.18 -1.18
C ALA A 194 18.99 -2.83 -0.44
N GLY A 195 18.04 -2.52 0.44
CA GLY A 195 17.97 -1.25 1.14
C GLY A 195 17.23 -0.15 0.37
N SER A 196 16.67 -0.44 -0.79
CA SER A 196 15.87 0.51 -1.58
C SER A 196 14.42 0.63 -1.09
N LEU A 197 13.75 1.69 -1.52
CA LEU A 197 12.39 2.06 -1.12
C LEU A 197 11.54 2.38 -2.35
N LEU A 198 10.38 1.73 -2.47
CA LEU A 198 9.30 2.19 -3.35
C LEU A 198 8.33 3.05 -2.54
N ILE A 199 7.90 4.17 -3.12
CA ILE A 199 6.88 5.06 -2.57
C ILE A 199 5.74 5.14 -3.58
N TYR A 200 4.49 5.00 -3.15
CA TYR A 200 3.34 5.11 -4.06
C TYR A 200 2.07 5.63 -3.37
N SER A 201 1.24 6.32 -4.15
CA SER A 201 -0.08 6.79 -3.72
C SER A 201 -1.10 5.67 -3.70
N MET A 202 -2.13 5.75 -2.86
CA MET A 202 -3.31 4.87 -2.90
C MET A 202 -4.09 4.91 -4.23
N ARG A 203 -3.77 5.86 -5.12
CA ARG A 203 -4.30 5.97 -6.50
C ARG A 203 -3.36 5.39 -7.56
N THR A 204 -2.26 4.74 -7.15
CA THR A 204 -1.30 4.16 -8.08
C THR A 204 -1.66 2.74 -8.40
N PHE A 205 -1.91 2.46 -9.68
CA PHE A 205 -2.09 1.10 -10.15
C PHE A 205 -0.76 0.36 -10.04
N HIS A 206 -0.77 -0.73 -9.27
CA HIS A 206 0.39 -1.56 -9.05
C HIS A 206 -0.02 -3.02 -8.84
N ARG A 207 0.96 -3.93 -8.84
CA ARG A 207 0.76 -5.35 -8.57
C ARG A 207 2.04 -6.04 -8.13
N GLY A 208 1.89 -7.08 -7.33
CA GLY A 208 2.92 -8.10 -7.18
C GLY A 208 3.03 -8.94 -8.46
N THR A 209 4.26 -9.20 -8.89
CA THR A 209 4.54 -10.12 -10.00
C THR A 209 4.99 -11.48 -9.47
N ALA A 210 4.87 -12.50 -10.31
CA ALA A 210 5.34 -13.84 -9.94
C ALA A 210 6.87 -13.88 -9.83
N ILE A 211 7.39 -14.59 -8.84
CA ILE A 211 8.80 -15.00 -8.78
C ILE A 211 8.99 -16.10 -9.82
N THR A 212 9.76 -15.81 -10.86
CA THR A 212 9.99 -16.72 -12.01
C THR A 212 11.34 -17.42 -11.95
N GLY A 213 12.32 -16.87 -11.23
CA GLY A 213 13.61 -17.50 -11.09
C GLY A 213 13.57 -18.70 -10.16
N ASP A 214 14.42 -19.69 -10.45
CA ASP A 214 14.71 -20.76 -9.52
C ASP A 214 15.49 -20.18 -8.34
N ASN A 215 15.18 -20.64 -7.13
CA ASN A 215 15.85 -20.23 -5.90
C ASN A 215 15.97 -18.71 -5.72
N HIS A 216 14.86 -17.97 -5.76
CA HIS A 216 14.82 -16.55 -5.42
C HIS A 216 13.96 -16.29 -4.19
N GLY A 217 14.40 -15.38 -3.32
CA GLY A 217 13.65 -14.92 -2.15
C GLY A 217 13.63 -13.40 -2.08
N ARG A 218 12.50 -12.84 -1.63
CA ARG A 218 12.33 -11.40 -1.47
C ARG A 218 11.79 -11.07 -0.10
N LEU A 219 12.54 -10.25 0.63
CA LEU A 219 12.14 -9.73 1.93
C LEU A 219 11.82 -8.24 1.80
N GLY A 220 10.72 -7.82 2.40
CA GLY A 220 10.31 -6.43 2.40
C GLY A 220 9.42 -6.07 3.57
N MET A 221 9.09 -4.80 3.66
CA MET A 221 8.19 -4.27 4.68
C MET A 221 7.34 -3.17 4.08
N PHE A 222 6.02 -3.29 4.24
CA PHE A 222 5.08 -2.23 3.91
C PHE A 222 4.89 -1.33 5.12
N VAL A 223 5.01 -0.02 4.89
CA VAL A 223 4.65 1.02 5.84
C VAL A 223 3.74 2.00 5.12
N THR A 224 2.60 2.36 5.71
CA THR A 224 1.68 3.32 5.11
C THR A 224 1.32 4.39 6.12
N TYR A 225 1.29 5.64 5.67
CA TYR A 225 0.87 6.79 6.45
C TYR A 225 -0.41 7.39 5.87
N ALA A 226 -1.33 7.76 6.76
CA ALA A 226 -2.58 8.41 6.42
C ALA A 226 -2.69 9.77 7.14
N PRO A 227 -3.39 10.76 6.55
CA PRO A 227 -3.75 12.00 7.23
C PRO A 227 -4.58 11.72 8.49
N ARG A 228 -4.26 12.40 9.59
CA ARG A 228 -4.82 12.16 10.93
C ARG A 228 -6.32 12.44 11.03
N GLU A 229 -6.82 13.42 10.29
CA GLU A 229 -8.22 13.85 10.36
C GLU A 229 -9.16 12.97 9.49
N GLY A 230 -8.63 12.00 8.74
CA GLY A 230 -9.40 11.07 7.92
C GLY A 230 -9.77 9.78 8.65
N ARG A 231 -10.81 9.79 9.51
CA ARG A 231 -11.23 8.60 10.30
C ARG A 231 -11.63 7.38 9.46
N TRP A 232 -11.96 7.60 8.19
CA TRP A 232 -12.31 6.55 7.22
C TRP A 232 -11.09 5.94 6.52
N MET A 233 -9.89 6.41 6.81
CA MET A 233 -8.63 5.93 6.24
C MET A 233 -7.95 4.94 7.19
N GLY A 234 -7.09 4.11 6.63
CA GLY A 234 -6.22 3.22 7.38
C GLY A 234 -6.68 1.78 7.46
N ILE A 235 -5.82 0.83 7.09
CA ILE A 235 -6.13 -0.60 7.11
C ILE A 235 -6.33 -1.16 8.53
N VAL A 236 -5.84 -0.51 9.57
CA VAL A 236 -6.13 -0.91 10.96
C VAL A 236 -7.46 -0.30 11.39
N GLY A 237 -8.52 -1.11 11.41
CA GLY A 237 -9.87 -0.71 11.80
C GLY A 237 -10.95 -1.24 10.86
N TRP A 238 -12.03 -0.48 10.68
CA TRP A 238 -13.10 -0.83 9.74
C TRP A 238 -12.68 -0.88 8.26
N PRO A 239 -11.74 -0.04 7.75
CA PRO A 239 -11.37 -0.06 6.33
C PRO A 239 -10.88 -1.43 5.81
N VAL A 240 -10.26 -2.26 6.66
CA VAL A 240 -9.85 -3.64 6.29
C VAL A 240 -11.03 -4.48 5.79
N SER A 241 -12.25 -4.17 6.26
CA SER A 241 -13.47 -4.89 5.91
C SER A 241 -14.15 -4.35 4.65
N ALA A 242 -13.73 -3.22 4.10
CA ALA A 242 -14.37 -2.59 2.93
C ALA A 242 -14.33 -3.45 1.65
N GLY A 243 -13.37 -4.38 1.57
CA GLY A 243 -13.30 -5.37 0.50
C GLY A 243 -14.31 -6.52 0.63
N LYS A 244 -14.92 -6.73 1.80
CA LYS A 244 -15.85 -7.85 2.04
C LYS A 244 -17.19 -7.58 1.39
N ARG A 245 -17.79 -8.61 0.80
CA ARG A 245 -19.12 -8.51 0.17
C ARG A 245 -20.18 -8.05 1.16
N GLU A 246 -20.15 -8.57 2.38
CA GLU A 246 -21.10 -8.25 3.45
C GLU A 246 -20.99 -6.78 3.87
N PHE A 247 -19.76 -6.24 3.93
CA PHE A 247 -19.55 -4.83 4.24
C PHE A 247 -20.10 -3.93 3.14
N ARG A 248 -19.84 -4.28 1.87
CA ARG A 248 -20.37 -3.54 0.71
C ARG A 248 -21.90 -3.54 0.67
N GLN A 249 -22.53 -4.66 0.99
CA GLN A 249 -23.99 -4.74 1.06
C GLN A 249 -24.55 -3.87 2.20
N TRP A 250 -23.90 -3.92 3.37
CA TRP A 250 -24.34 -3.14 4.52
C TRP A 250 -24.18 -1.64 4.29
N ILE A 251 -23.01 -1.15 3.83
CA ILE A 251 -22.73 0.28 3.68
C ILE A 251 -23.71 0.98 2.72
N GLU A 252 -24.21 0.27 1.70
CA GLU A 252 -25.20 0.78 0.76
C GLU A 252 -26.60 0.94 1.39
N SER A 253 -26.96 0.08 2.33
CA SER A 253 -28.24 0.13 3.06
C SER A 253 -28.19 0.94 4.36
N ALA A 254 -27.00 1.27 4.86
CA ALA A 254 -26.80 1.93 6.13
C ALA A 254 -27.31 3.38 6.12
N THR A 255 -27.87 3.82 7.24
CA THR A 255 -28.22 5.22 7.47
C THR A 255 -26.97 6.11 7.46
N VAL A 256 -27.15 7.42 7.33
CA VAL A 256 -26.02 8.37 7.45
C VAL A 256 -25.36 8.23 8.82
N ASP A 257 -26.14 8.13 9.89
CA ASP A 257 -25.63 8.01 11.26
C ASP A 257 -24.78 6.74 11.46
N GLU A 258 -25.22 5.60 10.93
CA GLU A 258 -24.45 4.34 10.99
C GLU A 258 -23.13 4.43 10.21
N ARG A 259 -23.14 5.06 9.04
CA ARG A 259 -21.92 5.29 8.24
C ARG A 259 -20.96 6.21 8.98
N THR A 260 -21.44 7.33 9.50
CA THR A 260 -20.63 8.28 10.27
C THR A 260 -20.06 7.65 11.54
N ALA A 261 -20.81 6.75 12.20
CA ALA A 261 -20.37 6.06 13.42
C ALA A 261 -19.13 5.18 13.22
N ILE A 262 -18.89 4.65 12.01
CA ILE A 262 -17.66 3.91 11.67
C ILE A 262 -16.56 4.80 11.08
N GLY A 263 -16.77 6.11 11.06
CA GLY A 263 -15.81 7.11 10.59
C GLY A 263 -15.97 7.51 9.13
N PHE A 264 -17.00 7.05 8.41
CA PHE A 264 -17.29 7.53 7.04
C PHE A 264 -17.55 9.06 7.08
N PRO A 265 -17.09 9.83 6.07
CA PRO A 265 -17.25 11.29 6.09
C PRO A 265 -18.72 11.69 6.12
N GLU A 266 -19.10 12.57 7.05
CA GLU A 266 -20.47 13.06 7.21
C GLU A 266 -20.88 14.01 6.06
N PRO A 267 -22.18 14.14 5.72
CA PRO A 267 -22.64 15.17 4.80
C PRO A 267 -22.16 16.56 5.21
N GLY A 268 -21.71 17.37 4.25
CA GLY A 268 -21.17 18.72 4.48
C GLY A 268 -19.70 18.75 4.92
N HIS A 269 -19.07 17.60 5.19
CA HIS A 269 -17.63 17.55 5.42
C HIS A 269 -16.86 18.02 4.16
N ASP A 270 -15.77 18.78 4.34
CA ASP A 270 -14.88 19.26 3.24
C ASP A 270 -14.20 18.11 2.46
N TYR A 271 -14.52 16.85 2.75
CA TYR A 271 -14.11 15.74 1.90
C TYR A 271 -14.93 15.73 0.62
N TRP A 272 -16.20 16.14 0.68
CA TRP A 272 -17.14 16.04 -0.40
C TRP A 272 -16.91 17.11 -1.48
N THR A 273 -16.51 16.64 -2.65
CA THR A 273 -16.45 17.32 -3.94
C THR A 273 -17.17 16.48 -4.99
N ASP A 274 -17.41 17.04 -6.18
CA ASP A 274 -17.93 16.30 -7.33
C ASP A 274 -17.14 15.00 -7.61
N GLU A 275 -15.81 15.04 -7.46
CA GLU A 275 -14.97 13.85 -7.61
C GLU A 275 -15.28 12.78 -6.56
N THR A 276 -15.30 13.14 -5.27
CA THR A 276 -15.55 12.15 -4.21
C THR A 276 -16.98 11.64 -4.22
N LEU A 277 -17.96 12.47 -4.59
CA LEU A 277 -19.35 12.06 -4.73
C LEU A 277 -19.46 10.99 -5.82
N ASP A 278 -18.84 11.21 -6.97
CA ASP A 278 -18.84 10.25 -8.08
C ASP A 278 -17.98 9.02 -7.78
N GLY A 279 -16.83 9.19 -7.13
CA GLY A 279 -15.94 8.10 -6.75
C GLY A 279 -16.56 7.17 -5.70
N VAL A 280 -17.25 7.72 -4.70
CA VAL A 280 -18.02 6.94 -3.72
C VAL A 280 -19.22 6.28 -4.39
N SER A 281 -19.96 7.01 -5.23
CA SER A 281 -21.10 6.44 -5.98
C SER A 281 -20.67 5.30 -6.92
N GLY A 282 -19.52 5.41 -7.56
CA GLY A 282 -18.97 4.32 -8.37
C GLY A 282 -18.54 3.13 -7.53
N ARG A 283 -17.90 3.38 -6.37
CA ARG A 283 -17.43 2.32 -5.46
C ARG A 283 -18.60 1.56 -4.81
N PHE A 284 -19.68 2.26 -4.48
CA PHE A 284 -20.89 1.75 -3.82
C PHE A 284 -22.14 2.20 -4.59
N PRO A 285 -22.47 1.55 -5.73
CA PRO A 285 -23.56 1.99 -6.60
C PRO A 285 -24.95 1.96 -5.95
N GLY A 286 -25.14 1.17 -4.88
CA GLY A 286 -26.40 1.13 -4.13
C GLY A 286 -26.53 2.18 -3.02
N LEU A 287 -25.48 2.94 -2.73
CA LEU A 287 -25.46 3.89 -1.62
C LEU A 287 -26.24 5.17 -1.98
N ASP A 288 -27.21 5.54 -1.15
CA ASP A 288 -27.95 6.80 -1.34
C ASP A 288 -27.02 8.00 -1.10
N MET A 289 -26.70 8.68 -2.20
CA MET A 289 -25.83 9.86 -2.24
C MET A 289 -26.59 11.17 -1.98
N THR A 290 -27.93 11.17 -1.97
CA THR A 290 -28.77 12.38 -1.85
C THR A 290 -28.38 13.25 -0.65
N PRO A 291 -28.18 12.71 0.57
CA PRO A 291 -27.80 13.52 1.73
C PRO A 291 -26.46 14.25 1.55
N TYR A 292 -25.49 13.61 0.87
CA TYR A 292 -24.16 14.17 0.65
C TYR A 292 -24.17 15.23 -0.45
N ARG A 293 -24.94 15.01 -1.52
CA ARG A 293 -25.08 15.98 -2.62
C ARG A 293 -25.76 17.27 -2.14
N ASN A 294 -26.87 17.15 -1.42
CA ASN A 294 -27.62 18.30 -0.90
C ASN A 294 -26.83 19.15 0.11
N ALA A 295 -25.78 18.60 0.73
CA ALA A 295 -24.97 19.29 1.71
C ALA A 295 -23.74 20.01 1.11
N VAL A 296 -23.50 19.86 -0.20
CA VAL A 296 -22.44 20.56 -0.95
C VAL A 296 -22.99 21.73 -1.77
N GLU A 297 -24.31 21.74 -2.03
CA GLU A 297 -25.04 22.88 -2.60
C GLU A 297 -25.12 24.08 -1.63
#